data_AF-H0SFU2-F1
#
_entry.id   AF-H0SFU2-F1
#
_cell.length_a   1.000
_cell.length_b   1.000
_cell.length_c   1.000
_cell.angle_alpha   90.00
_cell.angle_beta   90.00
_cell.angle_gamma   90.00
#
_symmetry.space_group_name_H-M   'P 1'
#
loop_
_entity.id
_entity.type
_entity.pdbx_description
1 polymer ?
#
loop_
_entity_poly.entity_id
_entity_poly.type
_entity_poly.pdbx_seq_one_letter_code
_entity_poly.pdbx_strand_id
1 'polypeptide(L)'
;MGIQTPNGFNLDNSGKRIVVDPVTRIEGHMRVEVNVDSDNVIRNAVSTGTMWRGIEVILRNRDPRDAWAFTERICGVCTGTHALTSVRAVENALGITIPENANSIRNLMQLALQVHDHVVHFYHLHALDWVDVVSALSADPKATSTLAQSISSWPLSSPGYFRDLQTRLKKFVESGQLGPFKNGYWGSKAYKLPPEANLMAVAHYLEALDFQKEIVKIHTIFGGKNPHPNWLVGGVPCPINIDGTGAVGAINIERLNLVSSIIDRLIEFNELVYLPDVAAIGSFYKDWLYGGGLSSKSVLAYGDVPEHANDYSAKSLKLPRGAIINGNLSEVFPVDHANPDEIQEFVVHSWYKYPDETKGLHPWDGITEPNYVLGPNAKGTKTDIKELDEGGKYSWIKAPRWRGHAMEVGPLARWVVGYAQNKAEFKDPVDKFLKDLDLPLTALFSTLGRTAARALESVWAGRQMRYFQDKLIANIKAGDSSTANVDKWKPESWPKEAKGVGFTEAPRGALAHWIKIKDTKIDNYQCVVPTTWNGSPRDPKGNIGAFEASLMNTPMVNPEQPLEILRTIHSFDPCLACSTHVMSPDGQELAEVKVR
;
A
#
# COMPACT_ATOMS: atom_id res chain seq x y z
N MET A 1 27.05 -11.28 -19.81
CA MET A 1 26.33 -11.16 -21.11
C MET A 1 24.91 -10.75 -20.73
N GLY A 2 24.49 -9.54 -21.10
CA GLY A 2 23.23 -8.98 -20.59
C GLY A 2 22.00 -9.72 -21.10
N ILE A 3 20.99 -9.91 -20.25
CA ILE A 3 19.68 -10.46 -20.59
C ILE A 3 18.74 -9.29 -20.85
N GLN A 4 18.28 -9.15 -22.10
CA GLN A 4 17.30 -8.12 -22.45
C GLN A 4 15.88 -8.63 -22.15
N THR A 5 15.14 -7.91 -21.31
CA THR A 5 13.75 -8.25 -20.98
C THR A 5 12.80 -7.67 -22.04
N PRO A 6 11.62 -8.30 -22.27
CA PRO A 6 10.65 -7.78 -23.23
C PRO A 6 10.09 -6.40 -22.83
N ASN A 7 10.01 -6.10 -21.52
CA ASN A 7 9.64 -4.78 -21.01
C ASN A 7 10.81 -3.76 -21.00
N GLY A 8 11.92 -4.06 -21.68
CA GLY A 8 12.95 -3.09 -22.06
C GLY A 8 13.94 -2.74 -20.95
N PHE A 9 14.36 -3.73 -20.16
CA PHE A 9 15.45 -3.62 -19.19
C PHE A 9 16.59 -4.57 -19.59
N ASN A 10 17.82 -4.18 -19.28
CA ASN A 10 19.01 -5.01 -19.51
C ASN A 10 19.50 -5.51 -18.16
N LEU A 11 19.38 -6.81 -17.91
CA LEU A 11 19.81 -7.44 -16.67
C LEU A 11 21.23 -7.99 -16.82
N ASP A 12 22.08 -7.77 -15.82
CA ASP A 12 23.38 -8.42 -15.69
C ASP A 12 23.55 -8.96 -14.27
N ASN A 13 23.61 -10.28 -14.16
CA ASN A 13 23.76 -10.98 -12.88
C ASN A 13 25.23 -11.26 -12.52
N SER A 14 26.19 -10.67 -13.24
CA SER A 14 27.60 -10.64 -12.85
C SER A 14 27.87 -9.59 -11.76
N GLY A 15 29.14 -9.34 -11.45
CA GLY A 15 29.52 -8.36 -10.43
C GLY A 15 29.25 -8.83 -9.00
N LYS A 16 29.19 -7.88 -8.07
CA LYS A 16 29.02 -8.17 -6.64
C LYS A 16 27.54 -8.32 -6.31
N ARG A 17 27.17 -9.39 -5.61
CA ARG A 17 25.80 -9.61 -5.14
C ARG A 17 25.61 -9.05 -3.73
N ILE A 18 24.63 -8.18 -3.57
CA ILE A 18 24.22 -7.60 -2.30
C ILE A 18 22.88 -8.22 -1.90
N VAL A 19 22.75 -8.61 -0.64
CA VAL A 19 21.56 -9.25 -0.08
C VAL A 19 21.02 -8.37 1.04
N VAL A 20 19.74 -8.02 0.96
CA VAL A 20 19.00 -7.31 2.01
C VAL A 20 17.91 -8.24 2.51
N ASP A 21 18.20 -8.90 3.63
CA ASP A 21 17.31 -9.86 4.29
C ASP A 21 17.61 -9.86 5.80
N PRO A 22 16.71 -9.34 6.66
CA PRO A 22 15.38 -8.85 6.31
C PRO A 22 15.39 -7.46 5.66
N VAL A 23 14.43 -7.21 4.76
CA VAL A 23 13.98 -5.84 4.48
C VAL A 23 13.12 -5.40 5.66
N THR A 24 13.57 -4.40 6.42
CA THR A 24 12.86 -3.88 7.61
C THR A 24 11.99 -2.68 7.25
N ARG A 25 11.15 -2.17 8.18
CA ARG A 25 10.22 -1.04 7.93
C ARG A 25 9.27 -1.27 6.76
N ILE A 26 8.88 -2.52 6.57
CA ILE A 26 7.79 -2.96 5.73
C ILE A 26 6.85 -3.82 6.57
N GLU A 27 5.70 -4.14 6.01
CA GLU A 27 4.83 -5.14 6.58
C GLU A 27 5.19 -6.53 5.99
N GLY A 28 5.34 -7.53 6.85
CA GLY A 28 5.64 -8.91 6.44
C GLY A 28 7.12 -9.20 6.20
N HIS A 29 7.41 -10.21 5.39
CA HIS A 29 8.78 -10.70 5.16
C HIS A 29 9.15 -10.62 3.69
N MET A 30 10.24 -9.92 3.41
CA MET A 30 10.78 -9.75 2.07
C MET A 30 12.30 -9.85 2.09
N ARG A 31 12.82 -10.39 0.99
CA ARG A 31 14.24 -10.45 0.66
C ARG A 31 14.46 -9.77 -0.67
N VAL A 32 15.47 -8.92 -0.74
CA VAL A 32 15.93 -8.27 -1.98
C VAL A 32 17.37 -8.67 -2.22
N GLU A 33 17.65 -9.08 -3.44
CA GLU A 33 19.03 -9.30 -3.89
C GLU A 33 19.29 -8.45 -5.12
N VAL A 34 20.47 -7.85 -5.19
CA VAL A 34 20.88 -7.06 -6.36
C VAL A 34 22.30 -7.40 -6.77
N ASN A 35 22.59 -7.27 -8.06
CA ASN A 35 23.95 -7.28 -8.57
C ASN A 35 24.39 -5.86 -8.88
N VAL A 36 25.57 -5.47 -8.39
CA VAL A 36 26.19 -4.18 -8.67
C VAL A 36 27.44 -4.34 -9.52
N ASP A 37 27.62 -3.44 -10.48
CA ASP A 37 28.82 -3.36 -11.30
C ASP A 37 29.99 -2.68 -10.57
N SER A 38 31.12 -2.49 -11.27
CA SER A 38 32.32 -1.83 -10.71
C SER A 38 32.10 -0.38 -10.31
N ASP A 39 31.06 0.27 -10.83
CA ASP A 39 30.68 1.65 -10.52
C ASP A 39 29.60 1.71 -9.42
N ASN A 40 29.33 0.58 -8.75
CA ASN A 40 28.28 0.42 -7.73
C ASN A 40 26.87 0.71 -8.26
N VAL A 41 26.60 0.48 -9.55
CA VAL A 41 25.28 0.65 -10.15
C VAL A 41 24.56 -0.70 -10.19
N ILE A 42 23.30 -0.72 -9.78
CA ILE A 42 22.46 -1.93 -9.81
C ILE A 42 22.17 -2.34 -11.26
N ARG A 43 22.57 -3.56 -11.64
CA ARG A 43 22.36 -4.15 -12.98
C ARG A 43 21.44 -5.37 -12.98
N ASN A 44 21.07 -5.92 -11.83
CA ASN A 44 20.04 -6.92 -11.68
C ASN A 44 19.40 -6.77 -10.31
N ALA A 45 18.11 -7.07 -10.22
CA ALA A 45 17.36 -7.05 -8.98
C ALA A 45 16.42 -8.26 -8.92
N VAL A 46 16.26 -8.81 -7.73
CA VAL A 46 15.44 -9.98 -7.43
C VAL A 46 14.55 -9.64 -6.24
N SER A 47 13.24 -9.68 -6.44
CA SER A 47 12.25 -9.41 -5.38
C SER A 47 11.59 -10.69 -4.89
N THR A 48 11.79 -11.01 -3.62
CA THR A 48 11.35 -12.27 -3.03
C THR A 48 10.42 -12.04 -1.85
N GLY A 49 9.17 -12.51 -1.96
CA GLY A 49 8.33 -12.70 -0.79
C GLY A 49 8.73 -13.97 -0.07
N THR A 50 9.13 -13.86 1.19
CA THR A 50 9.70 -14.98 1.97
C THR A 50 8.66 -15.67 2.84
N MET A 51 7.37 -15.43 2.63
CA MET A 51 6.30 -16.05 3.43
C MET A 51 5.01 -16.37 2.68
N TRP A 52 4.26 -17.33 3.22
CA TRP A 52 2.94 -17.74 2.74
C TRP A 52 2.07 -18.28 3.88
N ARG A 53 0.74 -18.05 3.81
CA ARG A 53 -0.25 -18.54 4.81
C ARG A 53 -1.41 -19.32 4.21
N GLY A 54 -1.71 -19.13 2.92
CA GLY A 54 -2.75 -19.91 2.23
C GLY A 54 -4.21 -19.53 2.51
N ILE A 55 -4.54 -18.25 2.67
CA ILE A 55 -5.94 -17.79 2.88
C ILE A 55 -6.91 -18.30 1.81
N GLU A 56 -6.48 -18.32 0.55
CA GLU A 56 -7.25 -18.86 -0.59
C GLU A 56 -7.63 -20.34 -0.42
N VAL A 57 -6.74 -21.13 0.21
CA VAL A 57 -6.99 -22.53 0.55
C VAL A 57 -7.91 -22.63 1.76
N ILE A 58 -7.68 -21.80 2.79
CA ILE A 58 -8.45 -21.77 4.05
C ILE A 58 -9.93 -21.40 3.81
N LEU A 59 -10.22 -20.60 2.79
CA LEU A 59 -11.57 -20.14 2.47
C LEU A 59 -12.45 -21.19 1.78
N ARG A 60 -11.87 -22.24 1.20
CA ARG A 60 -12.65 -23.31 0.57
C ARG A 60 -13.64 -23.93 1.56
N ASN A 61 -14.84 -24.24 1.09
CA ASN A 61 -15.94 -24.82 1.87
C ASN A 61 -16.45 -23.96 3.04
N ARG A 62 -16.08 -22.67 3.14
CA ARG A 62 -16.66 -21.75 4.13
C ARG A 62 -17.94 -21.11 3.64
N ASP A 63 -18.70 -20.52 4.57
CA ASP A 63 -19.85 -19.70 4.25
C ASP A 63 -19.37 -18.37 3.62
N PRO A 64 -19.88 -17.96 2.44
CA PRO A 64 -19.53 -16.69 1.82
C PRO A 64 -19.70 -15.47 2.73
N ARG A 65 -20.64 -15.49 3.68
CA ARG A 65 -20.86 -14.38 4.64
C ARG A 65 -19.71 -14.23 5.64
N ASP A 66 -18.96 -15.29 5.91
CA ASP A 66 -17.83 -15.27 6.84
C ASP A 66 -16.52 -14.85 6.15
N ALA A 67 -16.47 -14.88 4.81
CA ALA A 67 -15.24 -14.69 4.03
C ALA A 67 -14.50 -13.41 4.39
N TRP A 68 -15.23 -12.30 4.57
CA TRP A 68 -14.64 -11.00 4.90
C TRP A 68 -13.83 -11.05 6.19
N ALA A 69 -14.26 -11.85 7.17
CA ALA A 69 -13.55 -11.97 8.43
C ALA A 69 -12.23 -12.74 8.26
N PHE A 70 -12.15 -13.72 7.36
CA PHE A 70 -10.90 -14.42 7.09
C PHE A 70 -9.94 -13.56 6.26
N THR A 71 -10.44 -12.95 5.18
CA THR A 71 -9.62 -12.11 4.32
C THR A 71 -9.13 -10.85 5.01
N GLU A 72 -9.89 -10.30 5.97
CA GLU A 72 -9.45 -9.18 6.80
C GLU A 72 -8.13 -9.45 7.53
N ARG A 73 -7.82 -10.72 7.81
CA ARG A 73 -6.58 -11.14 8.46
C ARG A 73 -5.46 -11.39 7.46
N ILE A 74 -5.66 -11.07 6.18
CA ILE A 74 -4.57 -11.01 5.21
C ILE A 74 -3.55 -9.97 5.66
N CYS A 75 -3.91 -8.73 6.02
CA CYS A 75 -2.93 -7.72 6.44
C CYS A 75 -3.52 -6.86 7.57
N GLY A 76 -2.74 -6.62 8.63
CA GLY A 76 -3.15 -5.78 9.77
C GLY A 76 -2.87 -4.29 9.55
N VAL A 77 -2.03 -3.95 8.57
CA VAL A 77 -1.70 -2.57 8.20
C VAL A 77 -2.76 -2.01 7.26
N CYS A 78 -2.98 -2.63 6.08
CA CYS A 78 -4.11 -2.28 5.20
C CYS A 78 -5.47 -2.81 5.69
N THR A 79 -5.72 -2.73 6.98
CA THR A 79 -6.89 -3.30 7.67
C THR A 79 -8.21 -2.70 7.17
N GLY A 80 -9.19 -3.56 6.86
CA GLY A 80 -10.52 -3.20 6.37
C GLY A 80 -10.66 -3.43 4.87
N THR A 81 -9.61 -3.21 4.07
CA THR A 81 -9.74 -3.20 2.61
C THR A 81 -10.00 -4.59 2.03
N HIS A 82 -9.43 -5.65 2.64
CA HIS A 82 -9.73 -7.04 2.26
C HIS A 82 -11.13 -7.48 2.68
N ALA A 83 -11.66 -6.98 3.81
CA ALA A 83 -13.05 -7.21 4.18
C ALA A 83 -14.00 -6.50 3.21
N LEU A 84 -13.75 -5.23 2.89
CA LEU A 84 -14.51 -4.45 1.91
C LEU A 84 -14.54 -5.16 0.54
N THR A 85 -13.38 -5.58 0.06
CA THR A 85 -13.26 -6.31 -1.21
C THR A 85 -14.02 -7.63 -1.16
N SER A 86 -13.96 -8.35 -0.03
CA SER A 86 -14.68 -9.60 0.15
C SER A 86 -16.20 -9.43 0.17
N VAL A 87 -16.74 -8.45 0.91
CA VAL A 87 -18.19 -8.23 0.92
C VAL A 87 -18.68 -7.82 -0.47
N ARG A 88 -17.92 -6.97 -1.19
CA ARG A 88 -18.22 -6.61 -2.60
C ARG A 88 -18.21 -7.83 -3.52
N ALA A 89 -17.26 -8.76 -3.35
CA ALA A 89 -17.18 -9.97 -4.17
C ALA A 89 -18.39 -10.89 -3.97
N VAL A 90 -18.80 -11.07 -2.72
CA VAL A 90 -19.99 -11.88 -2.36
C VAL A 90 -21.26 -11.20 -2.82
N GLU A 91 -21.39 -9.89 -2.62
CA GLU A 91 -22.54 -9.10 -3.08
C GLU A 91 -22.68 -9.11 -4.60
N ASN A 92 -21.57 -9.01 -5.32
CA ASN A 92 -21.54 -9.14 -6.76
C ASN A 92 -21.98 -10.55 -7.21
N ALA A 93 -21.46 -11.61 -6.58
CA ALA A 93 -21.84 -12.99 -6.91
C ALA A 93 -23.34 -13.26 -6.68
N LEU A 94 -23.88 -12.74 -5.58
CA LEU A 94 -25.26 -13.01 -5.17
C LEU A 94 -26.27 -11.97 -5.68
N GLY A 95 -25.80 -10.92 -6.37
CA GLY A 95 -26.64 -9.80 -6.80
C GLY A 95 -27.34 -9.12 -5.63
N ILE A 96 -26.58 -8.76 -4.60
CA ILE A 96 -27.04 -8.01 -3.42
C ILE A 96 -26.77 -6.53 -3.64
N THR A 97 -27.77 -5.69 -3.37
CA THR A 97 -27.63 -4.24 -3.42
C THR A 97 -27.66 -3.65 -2.01
N ILE A 98 -26.63 -2.91 -1.63
CA ILE A 98 -26.53 -2.26 -0.32
C ILE A 98 -27.24 -0.89 -0.32
N PRO A 99 -27.71 -0.40 0.84
CA PRO A 99 -28.24 0.96 0.97
C PRO A 99 -27.17 2.05 0.80
N GLU A 100 -27.60 3.29 0.52
CA GLU A 100 -26.70 4.43 0.29
C GLU A 100 -25.86 4.79 1.51
N ASN A 101 -26.44 4.73 2.72
CA ASN A 101 -25.68 4.99 3.95
C ASN A 101 -24.62 3.92 4.20
N ALA A 102 -24.89 2.67 3.83
CA ALA A 102 -23.89 1.61 3.91
C ALA A 102 -22.72 1.90 2.98
N ASN A 103 -22.98 2.34 1.74
CA ASN A 103 -21.95 2.78 0.81
C ASN A 103 -21.11 3.93 1.39
N SER A 104 -21.75 5.00 1.89
CA SER A 104 -21.06 6.14 2.50
C SER A 104 -20.19 5.72 3.69
N ILE A 105 -20.68 4.85 4.57
CA ILE A 105 -19.90 4.35 5.72
C ILE A 105 -18.72 3.48 5.25
N ARG A 106 -18.92 2.61 4.26
CA ARG A 106 -17.83 1.80 3.69
C ARG A 106 -16.75 2.69 3.05
N ASN A 107 -17.15 3.75 2.35
CA ASN A 107 -16.24 4.73 1.78
C ASN A 107 -15.49 5.51 2.87
N LEU A 108 -16.17 5.95 3.93
CA LEU A 108 -15.54 6.59 5.08
C LEU A 108 -14.49 5.69 5.73
N MET A 109 -14.79 4.40 5.91
CA MET A 109 -13.82 3.44 6.43
C MET A 109 -12.64 3.26 5.47
N GLN A 110 -12.87 3.04 4.18
CA GLN A 110 -11.78 2.89 3.21
C GLN A 110 -10.89 4.14 3.13
N LEU A 111 -11.46 5.34 3.19
CA LEU A 111 -10.72 6.59 3.15
C LEU A 111 -9.98 6.87 4.47
N ALA A 112 -10.56 6.48 5.61
CA ALA A 112 -9.89 6.58 6.91
C ALA A 112 -8.66 5.65 6.95
N LEU A 113 -8.77 4.45 6.39
CA LEU A 113 -7.62 3.59 6.14
C LEU A 113 -6.60 4.30 5.25
N GLN A 114 -7.01 4.83 4.10
CA GLN A 114 -6.10 5.48 3.15
C GLN A 114 -5.25 6.57 3.81
N VAL A 115 -5.88 7.44 4.61
CA VAL A 115 -5.17 8.51 5.33
C VAL A 115 -4.28 7.97 6.44
N HIS A 116 -4.80 7.07 7.29
CA HIS A 116 -4.03 6.48 8.38
C HIS A 116 -2.77 5.79 7.88
N ASP A 117 -2.94 4.95 6.86
CA ASP A 117 -1.88 4.14 6.28
C ASP A 117 -0.80 5.01 5.63
N HIS A 118 -1.20 6.00 4.84
CA HIS A 118 -0.26 6.91 4.17
C HIS A 118 0.55 7.76 5.14
N VAL A 119 -0.07 8.22 6.24
CA VAL A 119 0.63 8.97 7.29
C VAL A 119 1.62 8.07 8.02
N VAL A 120 1.19 6.88 8.45
CA VAL A 120 2.07 5.91 9.15
C VAL A 120 3.21 5.45 8.25
N HIS A 121 2.92 5.16 6.98
CA HIS A 121 3.92 4.76 6.00
C HIS A 121 5.00 5.82 5.85
N PHE A 122 4.61 7.07 5.58
CA PHE A 122 5.59 8.10 5.34
C PHE A 122 6.48 8.32 6.56
N TYR A 123 5.91 8.55 7.74
CA TYR A 123 6.73 8.85 8.91
C TYR A 123 7.43 7.62 9.47
N HIS A 124 6.70 6.53 9.74
CA HIS A 124 7.23 5.43 10.56
C HIS A 124 7.91 4.32 9.75
N LEU A 125 7.66 4.26 8.44
CA LEU A 125 8.30 3.27 7.57
C LEU A 125 9.32 3.92 6.63
N HIS A 126 9.00 5.06 6.01
CA HIS A 126 9.79 5.59 4.91
C HIS A 126 10.71 6.76 5.27
N ALA A 127 10.33 7.65 6.20
CA ALA A 127 11.03 8.92 6.45
C ALA A 127 12.49 8.73 6.84
N LEU A 128 12.80 7.67 7.57
CA LEU A 128 14.18 7.35 8.00
C LEU A 128 15.10 6.95 6.84
N ASP A 129 14.59 6.79 5.61
CA ASP A 129 15.44 6.68 4.42
C ASP A 129 15.96 8.04 3.92
N TRP A 130 15.34 9.12 4.39
CA TRP A 130 15.56 10.50 3.94
C TRP A 130 16.05 11.42 5.07
N VAL A 131 15.70 11.08 6.31
CA VAL A 131 15.95 11.85 7.53
C VAL A 131 17.03 11.17 8.36
N ASP A 132 18.12 11.91 8.62
CA ASP A 132 19.18 11.47 9.52
C ASP A 132 18.87 11.93 10.96
N VAL A 133 18.45 10.98 11.80
CA VAL A 133 18.04 11.24 13.18
C VAL A 133 19.21 11.74 14.04
N VAL A 134 20.44 11.27 13.79
CA VAL A 134 21.61 11.69 14.57
C VAL A 134 22.01 13.11 14.19
N SER A 135 21.91 13.47 12.91
CA SER A 135 22.16 14.83 12.44
C SER A 135 21.25 15.87 13.10
N ALA A 136 20.02 15.51 13.47
CA ALA A 136 19.09 16.40 14.17
C ALA A 136 19.62 16.91 15.53
N LEU A 137 20.55 16.19 16.16
CA LEU A 137 21.16 16.59 17.44
C LEU A 137 22.04 17.84 17.31
N SER A 138 22.46 18.18 16.10
CA SER A 138 23.32 19.34 15.82
C SER A 138 22.55 20.55 15.27
N ALA A 139 21.22 20.47 15.16
CA ALA A 139 20.39 21.54 14.62
C ALA A 139 20.31 22.76 15.55
N ASP A 140 20.18 23.96 14.97
CA ASP A 140 19.72 25.15 15.72
C ASP A 140 18.18 25.13 15.82
N PRO A 141 17.60 25.05 17.04
CA PRO A 141 16.13 25.07 17.21
C PRO A 141 15.46 26.35 16.68
N LYS A 142 16.14 27.50 16.67
CA LYS A 142 15.59 28.75 16.13
C LYS A 142 15.52 28.71 14.60
N ALA A 143 16.57 28.22 13.96
CA ALA A 143 16.58 28.01 12.51
C ALA A 143 15.57 26.94 12.09
N THR A 144 15.45 25.85 12.86
CA THR A 144 14.42 24.81 12.66
C THR A 144 13.01 25.41 12.73
N SER A 145 12.76 26.26 13.74
CA SER A 145 11.49 26.99 13.87
C SER A 145 11.19 27.89 12.67
N THR A 146 12.19 28.61 12.19
CA THR A 146 12.06 29.48 11.01
C THR A 146 11.77 28.67 9.74
N LEU A 147 12.41 27.52 9.57
CA LEU A 147 12.16 26.59 8.46
C LEU A 147 10.72 26.04 8.52
N ALA A 148 10.28 25.53 9.68
CA ALA A 148 8.93 24.99 9.84
C ALA A 148 7.85 26.04 9.53
N GLN A 149 8.05 27.28 9.99
CA GLN A 149 7.14 28.40 9.74
C GLN A 149 7.17 28.92 8.30
N SER A 150 8.24 28.67 7.54
CA SER A 150 8.32 29.10 6.13
C SER A 150 7.60 28.16 5.18
N ILE A 151 7.42 26.89 5.57
CA ILE A 151 6.74 25.87 4.74
C ILE A 151 5.29 25.63 5.13
N SER A 152 4.88 26.01 6.35
CA SER A 152 3.54 25.72 6.86
C SER A 152 3.10 26.67 7.99
N SER A 153 1.79 26.82 8.15
CA SER A 153 1.15 27.48 9.29
C SER A 153 0.85 26.54 10.47
N TRP A 154 1.45 25.34 10.50
CA TRP A 154 1.28 24.40 11.63
C TRP A 154 1.74 25.03 12.96
N PRO A 155 0.91 25.01 14.02
CA PRO A 155 1.17 25.80 15.23
C PRO A 155 2.32 25.27 16.10
N LEU A 156 2.69 23.99 16.02
CA LEU A 156 3.76 23.40 16.83
C LEU A 156 5.14 23.65 16.23
N SER A 157 5.50 24.93 16.09
CA SER A 157 6.69 25.35 15.35
C SER A 157 7.64 26.26 16.15
N SER A 158 7.46 26.39 17.46
CA SER A 158 8.24 27.33 18.27
C SER A 158 9.71 26.88 18.49
N PRO A 159 10.67 27.80 18.68
CA PRO A 159 12.05 27.41 18.98
C PRO A 159 12.17 26.59 20.27
N GLY A 160 11.33 26.89 21.27
CA GLY A 160 11.29 26.16 22.53
C GLY A 160 10.86 24.70 22.34
N TYR A 161 9.84 24.46 21.52
CA TYR A 161 9.36 23.13 21.18
C TYR A 161 10.47 22.26 20.56
N PHE A 162 11.16 22.78 19.53
CA PHE A 162 12.25 22.06 18.87
C PHE A 162 13.43 21.82 19.81
N ARG A 163 13.77 22.77 20.69
CA ARG A 163 14.84 22.61 21.68
C ARG A 163 14.52 21.50 22.69
N ASP A 164 13.29 21.44 23.18
CA ASP A 164 12.86 20.45 24.16
C ASP A 164 12.85 19.05 23.53
N LEU A 165 12.40 18.94 22.27
CA LEU A 165 12.43 17.71 21.49
C LEU A 165 13.86 17.25 21.20
N GLN A 166 14.74 18.14 20.76
CA GLN A 166 16.16 17.84 20.56
C GLN A 166 16.82 17.37 21.86
N THR A 167 16.48 17.97 23.00
CA THR A 167 16.96 17.54 24.32
C THR A 167 16.49 16.13 24.66
N ARG A 168 15.22 15.80 24.37
CA ARG A 168 14.69 14.44 24.53
C ARG A 168 15.43 13.44 23.65
N LEU A 169 15.65 13.77 22.38
CA LEU A 169 16.37 12.93 21.43
C LEU A 169 17.83 12.72 21.86
N LYS A 170 18.50 13.78 22.33
CA LYS A 170 19.86 13.72 22.85
C LYS A 170 19.97 12.77 24.03
N LYS A 171 19.08 12.88 25.02
CA LYS A 171 19.03 11.94 26.16
C LYS A 171 18.81 10.50 25.71
N PHE A 172 17.94 10.28 24.71
CA PHE A 172 17.69 8.96 24.15
C PHE A 172 18.94 8.39 23.48
N VAL A 173 19.65 9.18 22.68
CA VAL A 173 20.88 8.75 22.00
C VAL A 173 22.03 8.51 23.00
N GLU A 174 22.22 9.42 23.96
CA GLU A 174 23.24 9.32 25.01
C GLU A 174 23.02 8.13 25.97
N SER A 175 21.80 7.59 26.05
CA SER A 175 21.53 6.37 26.82
C SER A 175 22.22 5.12 26.27
N GLY A 176 22.68 5.14 25.01
CA GLY A 176 23.19 3.98 24.29
C GLY A 176 22.12 2.95 23.90
N GLN A 177 20.86 3.16 24.29
CA GLN A 177 19.72 2.30 23.97
C GLN A 177 18.92 2.87 22.79
N LEU A 178 19.54 2.89 21.60
CA LEU A 178 18.99 3.51 20.40
C LEU A 178 17.70 2.87 19.86
N GLY A 179 17.29 1.71 20.39
CA GLY A 179 16.03 1.05 20.03
C GLY A 179 15.83 0.97 18.51
N PRO A 180 14.73 1.51 17.96
CA PRO A 180 14.48 1.55 16.51
C PRO A 180 15.56 2.23 15.68
N PHE A 181 16.38 3.11 16.27
CA PHE A 181 17.43 3.86 15.58
C PHE A 181 18.79 3.15 15.61
N LYS A 182 18.93 1.98 16.25
CA LYS A 182 20.24 1.33 16.44
C LYS A 182 20.95 0.98 15.12
N ASN A 183 20.21 0.54 14.12
CA ASN A 183 20.75 0.02 12.85
C ASN A 183 20.45 0.95 11.66
N GLY A 184 20.26 2.24 11.90
CA GLY A 184 20.13 3.22 10.82
C GLY A 184 21.48 3.55 10.18
N TYR A 185 21.46 4.02 8.93
CA TYR A 185 22.66 4.34 8.16
C TYR A 185 23.14 5.78 8.40
N TRP A 186 23.06 6.23 9.66
CA TRP A 186 23.32 7.62 10.06
C TRP A 186 24.72 8.09 9.63
N GLY A 187 24.81 9.31 9.10
CA GLY A 187 26.03 9.87 8.53
C GLY A 187 26.37 9.36 7.11
N SER A 188 25.54 8.49 6.51
CA SER A 188 25.70 8.13 5.10
C SER A 188 25.62 9.37 4.21
N LYS A 189 26.50 9.45 3.21
CA LYS A 189 26.52 10.56 2.22
C LYS A 189 25.27 10.57 1.33
N ALA A 190 24.44 9.53 1.39
CA ALA A 190 23.16 9.49 0.70
C ALA A 190 22.06 10.29 1.43
N TYR A 191 22.27 10.73 2.67
CA TYR A 191 21.43 11.74 3.34
C TYR A 191 21.85 13.16 2.92
N LYS A 192 20.86 13.99 2.59
CA LYS A 192 21.08 15.37 2.07
C LYS A 192 20.45 16.47 2.91
N LEU A 193 19.60 16.12 3.88
CA LEU A 193 18.91 17.11 4.70
C LEU A 193 19.90 17.79 5.65
N PRO A 194 19.82 19.13 5.82
CA PRO A 194 20.52 19.82 6.89
C PRO A 194 19.97 19.41 8.26
N PRO A 195 20.74 19.60 9.35
CA PRO A 195 20.30 19.31 10.71
C PRO A 195 18.92 19.86 11.07
N GLU A 196 18.61 21.09 10.65
CA GLU A 196 17.34 21.76 10.93
C GLU A 196 16.15 21.04 10.28
N ALA A 197 16.29 20.62 9.02
CA ALA A 197 15.26 19.84 8.33
C ALA A 197 15.11 18.45 8.95
N ASN A 198 16.21 17.84 9.40
CA ASN A 198 16.16 16.57 10.13
C ASN A 198 15.40 16.72 11.46
N LEU A 199 15.68 17.76 12.25
CA LEU A 199 14.99 17.99 13.52
C LEU A 199 13.49 18.26 13.33
N MET A 200 13.13 19.04 12.32
CA MET A 200 11.73 19.26 11.94
C MET A 200 11.03 17.95 11.59
N ALA A 201 11.63 17.14 10.70
CA ALA A 201 11.04 15.87 10.28
C ALA A 201 10.95 14.84 11.43
N VAL A 202 11.93 14.82 12.35
CA VAL A 202 11.85 13.99 13.56
C VAL A 202 10.75 14.47 14.51
N ALA A 203 10.49 15.78 14.59
CA ALA A 203 9.37 16.30 15.35
C ALA A 203 8.03 15.81 14.79
N HIS A 204 7.83 15.98 13.48
CA HIS A 204 6.61 15.53 12.81
C HIS A 204 6.47 14.01 12.79
N TYR A 205 7.57 13.24 12.77
CA TYR A 205 7.56 11.79 12.97
C TYR A 205 6.89 11.41 14.30
N LEU A 206 7.24 12.11 15.39
CA LEU A 206 6.69 11.86 16.72
C LEU A 206 5.24 12.35 16.82
N GLU A 207 4.92 13.50 16.26
CA GLU A 207 3.54 14.01 16.19
C GLU A 207 2.63 13.06 15.41
N ALA A 208 3.09 12.55 14.27
CA ALA A 208 2.36 11.57 13.47
C ALA A 208 2.14 10.27 14.24
N LEU A 209 3.13 9.82 15.03
CA LEU A 209 3.00 8.62 15.86
C LEU A 209 1.90 8.76 16.90
N ASP A 210 1.75 9.97 17.45
CA ASP A 210 0.69 10.31 18.37
C ASP A 210 -0.66 10.52 17.67
N PHE A 211 -0.68 11.19 16.53
CA PHE A 211 -1.93 11.57 15.86
C PHE A 211 -2.61 10.38 15.17
N GLN A 212 -1.85 9.44 14.60
CA GLN A 212 -2.42 8.34 13.81
C GLN A 212 -3.47 7.49 14.56
N LYS A 213 -3.34 7.37 15.89
CA LYS A 213 -4.33 6.65 16.73
C LYS A 213 -5.71 7.31 16.78
N GLU A 214 -5.80 8.58 16.44
CA GLU A 214 -7.05 9.34 16.39
C GLU A 214 -7.83 9.03 15.11
N ILE A 215 -7.13 8.90 13.98
CA ILE A 215 -7.73 8.63 12.65
C ILE A 215 -8.56 7.34 12.68
N VAL A 216 -8.00 6.29 13.27
CA VAL A 216 -8.62 4.97 13.33
C VAL A 216 -9.86 4.90 14.22
N LYS A 217 -10.16 5.93 15.02
CA LYS A 217 -11.42 5.97 15.78
C LYS A 217 -12.65 6.00 14.87
N ILE A 218 -12.52 6.44 13.61
CA ILE A 218 -13.57 6.31 12.59
C ILE A 218 -13.92 4.83 12.36
N HIS A 219 -12.91 3.96 12.21
CA HIS A 219 -13.13 2.50 12.13
C HIS A 219 -13.73 1.96 13.42
N THR A 220 -13.31 2.44 14.58
CA THR A 220 -13.88 1.99 15.86
C THR A 220 -15.37 2.33 15.98
N ILE A 221 -15.78 3.51 15.51
CA ILE A 221 -17.19 3.94 15.58
C ILE A 221 -18.07 3.08 14.67
N PHE A 222 -17.66 2.86 13.41
CA PHE A 222 -18.50 2.13 12.45
C PHE A 222 -18.29 0.62 12.43
N GLY A 223 -17.07 0.17 12.71
CA GLY A 223 -16.65 -1.23 12.66
C GLY A 223 -16.29 -1.84 14.01
N GLY A 224 -16.46 -1.11 15.11
CA GLY A 224 -16.29 -1.60 16.48
C GLY A 224 -14.85 -1.62 17.01
N LYS A 225 -13.84 -1.73 16.14
CA LYS A 225 -12.42 -1.71 16.53
C LYS A 225 -11.48 -1.39 15.37
N ASN A 226 -10.24 -1.06 15.70
CA ASN A 226 -9.09 -1.08 14.80
C ASN A 226 -7.85 -1.59 15.57
N PRO A 227 -7.01 -2.47 15.00
CA PRO A 227 -7.15 -3.11 13.68
C PRO A 227 -8.31 -4.12 13.60
N HIS A 228 -8.62 -4.52 12.38
CA HIS A 228 -9.63 -5.51 11.99
C HIS A 228 -11.07 -5.16 12.36
N PRO A 229 -11.63 -4.05 11.84
CA PRO A 229 -13.03 -3.69 12.02
C PRO A 229 -13.98 -4.76 11.47
N ASN A 230 -15.22 -4.73 11.93
CA ASN A 230 -16.30 -5.62 11.50
C ASN A 230 -17.04 -5.08 10.27
N TRP A 231 -17.42 -5.99 9.37
CA TRP A 231 -18.17 -5.70 8.13
C TRP A 231 -19.37 -6.64 8.00
N LEU A 232 -20.21 -6.42 6.99
CA LEU A 232 -21.42 -7.21 6.77
C LEU A 232 -21.70 -7.36 5.26
N VAL A 233 -21.91 -8.59 4.78
CA VAL A 233 -22.50 -8.81 3.45
C VAL A 233 -23.93 -8.28 3.45
N GLY A 234 -24.22 -7.31 2.59
CA GLY A 234 -25.50 -6.59 2.53
C GLY A 234 -25.45 -5.16 3.07
N GLY A 235 -24.34 -4.72 3.69
CA GLY A 235 -24.17 -3.33 4.12
C GLY A 235 -23.14 -3.15 5.23
N VAL A 236 -23.54 -2.56 6.36
CA VAL A 236 -22.70 -2.37 7.54
C VAL A 236 -23.46 -2.76 8.82
N PRO A 237 -22.77 -3.29 9.85
CA PRO A 237 -23.42 -3.80 11.06
C PRO A 237 -23.77 -2.70 12.09
N CYS A 238 -23.44 -1.44 11.82
CA CYS A 238 -23.67 -0.30 12.71
C CYS A 238 -24.99 0.42 12.35
N PRO A 239 -26.13 0.08 12.99
CA PRO A 239 -27.40 0.73 12.69
C PRO A 239 -27.37 2.21 13.08
N ILE A 240 -28.16 3.03 12.40
CA ILE A 240 -28.31 4.46 12.68
C ILE A 240 -29.63 4.70 13.42
N ASN A 241 -29.57 5.43 14.54
CA ASN A 241 -30.73 5.94 15.26
C ASN A 241 -30.37 7.29 15.89
N ILE A 242 -30.93 8.37 15.37
CA ILE A 242 -30.56 9.75 15.76
C ILE A 242 -31.40 10.26 16.93
N ASP A 243 -32.71 10.06 16.86
CA ASP A 243 -33.71 10.72 17.72
C ASP A 243 -34.70 9.75 18.38
N GLY A 244 -34.69 8.49 17.98
CA GLY A 244 -35.54 7.45 18.55
C GLY A 244 -35.07 6.97 19.94
N THR A 245 -35.99 6.42 20.72
CA THR A 245 -35.65 5.69 21.95
C THR A 245 -34.65 4.59 21.64
N GLY A 246 -33.59 4.46 22.45
CA GLY A 246 -32.52 3.49 22.23
C GLY A 246 -31.37 3.99 21.34
N ALA A 247 -31.35 5.27 20.93
CA ALA A 247 -30.24 5.86 20.16
C ALA A 247 -28.84 5.69 20.82
N VAL A 248 -28.79 5.51 22.15
CA VAL A 248 -27.55 5.21 22.88
C VAL A 248 -26.90 3.87 22.47
N GLY A 249 -27.66 2.95 21.86
CA GLY A 249 -27.18 1.65 21.37
C GLY A 249 -26.87 1.60 19.86
N ALA A 250 -26.81 2.75 19.18
CA ALA A 250 -26.66 2.86 17.74
C ALA A 250 -25.73 4.02 17.34
N ILE A 251 -25.46 4.18 16.04
CA ILE A 251 -24.85 5.41 15.52
C ILE A 251 -25.85 6.55 15.69
N ASN A 252 -25.49 7.51 16.53
CA ASN A 252 -26.29 8.67 16.86
C ASN A 252 -25.52 9.97 16.59
N ILE A 253 -26.12 11.11 16.91
CA ILE A 253 -25.53 12.42 16.60
C ILE A 253 -24.18 12.67 17.30
N GLU A 254 -23.99 12.16 18.51
CA GLU A 254 -22.72 12.34 19.23
C GLU A 254 -21.60 11.53 18.56
N ARG A 255 -21.87 10.31 18.11
CA ARG A 255 -20.91 9.50 17.34
C ARG A 255 -20.54 10.17 16.02
N LEU A 256 -21.52 10.72 15.31
CA LEU A 256 -21.31 11.43 14.05
C LEU A 256 -20.52 12.73 14.23
N ASN A 257 -20.74 13.47 15.32
CA ASN A 257 -19.95 14.65 15.67
C ASN A 257 -18.49 14.30 15.98
N LEU A 258 -18.24 13.18 16.66
CA LEU A 258 -16.88 12.69 16.89
C LEU A 258 -16.18 12.34 15.57
N VAL A 259 -16.84 11.63 14.65
CA VAL A 259 -16.32 11.37 13.30
C VAL A 259 -15.99 12.68 12.58
N SER A 260 -16.90 13.66 12.62
CA SER A 260 -16.67 14.97 12.00
C SER A 260 -15.43 15.67 12.56
N SER A 261 -15.24 15.69 13.88
CA SER A 261 -14.07 16.32 14.50
C SER A 261 -12.76 15.63 14.12
N ILE A 262 -12.77 14.29 14.00
CA ILE A 262 -11.59 13.54 13.57
C ILE A 262 -11.24 13.88 12.11
N ILE A 263 -12.26 14.00 11.24
CA ILE A 263 -12.08 14.40 9.83
C ILE A 263 -11.46 15.80 9.71
N ASP A 264 -11.88 16.77 10.52
CA ASP A 264 -11.29 18.11 10.47
C ASP A 264 -9.80 18.08 10.86
N ARG A 265 -9.48 17.37 11.95
CA ARG A 265 -8.10 17.26 12.46
C ARG A 265 -7.17 16.53 11.49
N LEU A 266 -7.64 15.48 10.80
CA LEU A 266 -6.80 14.76 9.83
C LEU A 266 -6.58 15.56 8.56
N ILE A 267 -7.56 16.36 8.12
CA ILE A 267 -7.39 17.24 6.96
C ILE A 267 -6.33 18.28 7.30
N GLU A 268 -6.45 18.92 8.46
CA GLU A 268 -5.47 19.90 8.96
C GLU A 268 -4.06 19.29 9.04
N PHE A 269 -3.90 18.11 9.64
CA PHE A 269 -2.59 17.45 9.73
C PHE A 269 -1.99 17.11 8.35
N ASN A 270 -2.80 16.59 7.42
CA ASN A 270 -2.31 16.23 6.09
C ASN A 270 -1.90 17.46 5.28
N GLU A 271 -2.69 18.54 5.34
CA GLU A 271 -2.46 19.76 4.58
C GLU A 271 -1.34 20.62 5.16
N LEU A 272 -1.17 20.62 6.49
CA LEU A 272 -0.21 21.49 7.18
C LEU A 272 1.06 20.78 7.65
N VAL A 273 1.11 19.43 7.69
CA VAL A 273 2.30 18.70 8.16
C VAL A 273 2.78 17.75 7.07
N TYR A 274 1.98 16.75 6.70
CA TYR A 274 2.44 15.68 5.81
C TYR A 274 2.81 16.17 4.40
N LEU A 275 1.90 16.87 3.70
CA LEU A 275 2.21 17.34 2.34
C LEU A 275 3.36 18.37 2.32
N PRO A 276 3.40 19.37 3.22
CA PRO A 276 4.55 20.29 3.33
C PRO A 276 5.87 19.58 3.61
N ASP A 277 5.91 18.57 4.48
CA ASP A 277 7.13 17.80 4.77
C ASP A 277 7.64 17.08 3.53
N VAL A 278 6.75 16.44 2.76
CA VAL A 278 7.13 15.76 1.52
C VAL A 278 7.67 16.75 0.48
N ALA A 279 7.06 17.93 0.36
CA ALA A 279 7.59 18.98 -0.51
C ALA A 279 8.96 19.48 -0.03
N ALA A 280 9.11 19.74 1.27
CA ALA A 280 10.34 20.22 1.88
C ALA A 280 11.48 19.21 1.70
N ILE A 281 11.25 17.93 2.04
CA ILE A 281 12.22 16.85 1.83
C ILE A 281 12.53 16.71 0.34
N GLY A 282 11.51 16.66 -0.51
CA GLY A 282 11.69 16.58 -1.97
C GLY A 282 12.57 17.68 -2.54
N SER A 283 12.54 18.89 -1.96
CA SER A 283 13.37 20.02 -2.40
C SER A 283 14.88 19.79 -2.22
N PHE A 284 15.29 18.94 -1.26
CA PHE A 284 16.70 18.55 -1.04
C PHE A 284 17.12 17.32 -1.84
N TYR A 285 16.16 16.58 -2.41
CA TYR A 285 16.38 15.35 -3.17
C TYR A 285 15.85 15.47 -4.62
N LYS A 286 15.84 16.68 -5.19
CA LYS A 286 15.35 16.92 -6.57
C LYS A 286 16.10 16.12 -7.64
N ASP A 287 17.35 15.77 -7.37
CA ASP A 287 18.18 14.94 -8.24
C ASP A 287 17.94 13.43 -8.06
N TRP A 288 17.09 13.03 -7.10
CA TRP A 288 16.69 11.63 -6.88
C TRP A 288 15.58 11.18 -7.84
N LEU A 289 15.88 11.21 -9.13
CA LEU A 289 14.95 10.82 -10.20
C LEU A 289 15.05 9.32 -10.59
N TYR A 290 15.65 8.51 -9.71
CA TYR A 290 15.73 7.05 -9.84
C TYR A 290 14.46 6.36 -9.33
N GLY A 291 14.23 5.11 -9.73
CA GLY A 291 13.07 4.33 -9.27
C GLY A 291 11.81 4.40 -10.12
N GLY A 292 11.90 4.99 -11.31
CA GLY A 292 10.77 5.12 -12.24
C GLY A 292 10.30 3.82 -12.90
N GLY A 293 11.13 2.77 -12.87
CA GLY A 293 10.79 1.39 -13.24
C GLY A 293 9.63 1.24 -14.23
N LEU A 294 8.53 0.64 -13.76
CA LEU A 294 7.31 0.48 -14.54
C LEU A 294 6.39 1.70 -14.48
N SER A 295 6.48 2.62 -13.52
CA SER A 295 5.62 3.82 -13.49
C SER A 295 5.71 4.66 -14.77
N SER A 296 6.86 4.67 -15.44
CA SER A 296 7.07 5.35 -16.74
C SER A 296 6.56 4.56 -17.96
N LYS A 297 6.19 3.29 -17.78
CA LYS A 297 5.87 2.34 -18.86
C LYS A 297 4.46 1.78 -18.73
N SER A 298 4.11 1.19 -17.60
CA SER A 298 2.88 0.44 -17.43
C SER A 298 2.32 0.57 -16.02
N VAL A 299 1.16 1.20 -15.90
CA VAL A 299 0.47 1.45 -14.62
C VAL A 299 -0.98 0.97 -14.67
N LEU A 300 -1.49 0.49 -13.54
CA LEU A 300 -2.83 -0.09 -13.42
C LEU A 300 -3.55 0.45 -12.19
N ALA A 301 -4.81 0.84 -12.38
CA ALA A 301 -5.75 1.20 -11.32
C ALA A 301 -7.13 0.61 -11.62
N TYR A 302 -7.75 -0.02 -10.62
CA TYR A 302 -9.11 -0.55 -10.68
C TYR A 302 -10.18 0.50 -10.38
N GLY A 303 -9.79 1.61 -9.75
CA GLY A 303 -10.69 2.63 -9.25
C GLY A 303 -11.49 2.15 -8.03
N ASP A 304 -11.97 3.10 -7.23
CA ASP A 304 -12.68 2.84 -5.99
C ASP A 304 -13.46 4.09 -5.53
N VAL A 305 -14.02 4.01 -4.33
CA VAL A 305 -14.80 5.04 -3.65
C VAL A 305 -16.00 5.41 -4.54
N PRO A 306 -16.93 4.46 -4.78
CA PRO A 306 -18.11 4.71 -5.59
C PRO A 306 -18.97 5.81 -4.96
N GLU A 307 -19.28 6.82 -5.76
CA GLU A 307 -20.19 7.91 -5.42
C GLU A 307 -21.54 7.34 -5.00
N HIS A 308 -22.17 6.55 -5.87
CA HIS A 308 -23.49 5.97 -5.63
C HIS A 308 -23.39 4.50 -5.24
N ALA A 309 -24.25 4.05 -4.31
CA ALA A 309 -24.28 2.66 -3.91
C ALA A 309 -24.52 1.74 -5.11
N ASN A 310 -23.75 0.65 -5.18
CA ASN A 310 -23.87 -0.41 -6.18
C ASN A 310 -23.49 0.00 -7.63
N ASP A 311 -23.13 1.25 -7.89
CA ASP A 311 -22.58 1.69 -9.18
C ASP A 311 -21.05 1.67 -9.15
N TYR A 312 -20.48 0.59 -9.68
CA TYR A 312 -19.02 0.39 -9.84
C TYR A 312 -18.51 0.79 -11.23
N SER A 313 -19.28 1.57 -12.00
CA SER A 313 -18.83 2.13 -13.26
C SER A 313 -17.76 3.20 -13.03
N ALA A 314 -16.86 3.38 -14.01
CA ALA A 314 -15.77 4.36 -13.91
C ALA A 314 -16.25 5.82 -13.71
N LYS A 315 -17.53 6.11 -13.99
CA LYS A 315 -18.15 7.43 -13.76
C LYS A 315 -18.52 7.66 -12.29
N SER A 316 -18.91 6.61 -11.58
CA SER A 316 -19.26 6.66 -10.16
C SER A 316 -18.02 6.61 -9.26
N LEU A 317 -16.96 5.93 -9.70
CA LEU A 317 -15.71 5.81 -8.91
C LEU A 317 -14.97 7.15 -8.81
N LYS A 318 -14.77 7.65 -7.58
CA LYS A 318 -14.00 8.86 -7.31
C LYS A 318 -12.51 8.65 -7.58
N LEU A 319 -11.96 7.48 -7.21
CA LEU A 319 -10.60 7.12 -7.62
C LEU A 319 -10.56 6.66 -9.09
N PRO A 320 -9.56 7.08 -9.88
CA PRO A 320 -9.47 6.74 -11.29
C PRO A 320 -9.33 5.23 -11.54
N ARG A 321 -9.99 4.74 -12.59
CA ARG A 321 -9.86 3.37 -13.13
C ARG A 321 -9.25 3.44 -14.52
N GLY A 322 -8.26 2.59 -14.78
CA GLY A 322 -7.66 2.44 -16.10
C GLY A 322 -6.30 1.76 -16.07
N ALA A 323 -5.85 1.33 -17.25
CA ALA A 323 -4.50 0.83 -17.48
C ALA A 323 -3.81 1.70 -18.54
N ILE A 324 -2.52 1.98 -18.34
CA ILE A 324 -1.65 2.60 -19.33
C ILE A 324 -0.52 1.61 -19.60
N ILE A 325 -0.13 1.48 -20.87
CA ILE A 325 0.99 0.63 -21.30
C ILE A 325 1.91 1.42 -22.23
N ASN A 326 3.15 0.96 -22.38
CA ASN A 326 4.18 1.56 -23.23
C ASN A 326 4.45 3.06 -23.00
N GLY A 327 4.12 3.59 -21.82
CA GLY A 327 4.30 5.01 -21.47
C GLY A 327 3.34 5.95 -22.21
N ASN A 328 2.31 5.43 -22.88
CA ASN A 328 1.38 6.24 -23.67
C ASN A 328 0.30 6.91 -22.79
N LEU A 329 0.61 8.09 -22.24
CA LEU A 329 -0.34 8.85 -21.41
C LEU A 329 -1.57 9.38 -22.19
N SER A 330 -1.58 9.31 -23.52
CA SER A 330 -2.74 9.71 -24.33
C SER A 330 -3.82 8.64 -24.43
N GLU A 331 -3.52 7.41 -24.00
CA GLU A 331 -4.41 6.26 -24.09
C GLU A 331 -4.54 5.56 -22.74
N VAL A 332 -5.75 5.63 -22.18
CA VAL A 332 -6.09 4.95 -20.92
C VAL A 332 -7.09 3.84 -21.25
N PHE A 333 -6.65 2.59 -21.16
CA PHE A 333 -7.47 1.43 -21.43
C PHE A 333 -8.44 1.17 -20.28
N PRO A 334 -9.70 0.78 -20.58
CA PRO A 334 -10.58 0.24 -19.56
C PRO A 334 -10.05 -1.10 -19.05
N VAL A 335 -10.30 -1.39 -17.78
CA VAL A 335 -9.96 -2.66 -17.14
C VAL A 335 -11.24 -3.45 -16.94
N ASP A 336 -11.30 -4.72 -17.33
CA ASP A 336 -12.41 -5.62 -17.09
C ASP A 336 -11.96 -6.84 -16.28
N HIS A 337 -12.41 -6.92 -15.02
CA HIS A 337 -12.07 -8.01 -14.11
C HIS A 337 -12.75 -9.34 -14.44
N ALA A 338 -13.72 -9.34 -15.36
CA ALA A 338 -14.39 -10.55 -15.81
C ALA A 338 -13.77 -11.13 -17.10
N ASN A 339 -12.90 -10.37 -17.77
CA ASN A 339 -12.25 -10.79 -18.99
C ASN A 339 -11.05 -11.73 -18.68
N PRO A 340 -11.09 -13.01 -19.05
CA PRO A 340 -10.04 -13.99 -18.73
C PRO A 340 -8.69 -13.69 -19.41
N ASP A 341 -8.68 -12.85 -20.44
CA ASP A 341 -7.46 -12.46 -21.17
C ASP A 341 -6.80 -11.20 -20.59
N GLU A 342 -7.44 -10.53 -19.62
CA GLU A 342 -6.89 -9.34 -18.98
C GLU A 342 -6.01 -9.69 -17.78
N ILE A 343 -6.59 -10.05 -16.64
CA ILE A 343 -5.84 -10.26 -15.40
C ILE A 343 -5.48 -11.73 -15.27
N GLN A 344 -4.19 -12.05 -15.39
CA GLN A 344 -3.69 -13.43 -15.29
C GLN A 344 -2.52 -13.50 -14.33
N GLU A 345 -2.43 -14.59 -13.57
CA GLU A 345 -1.34 -14.87 -12.63
C GLU A 345 -0.51 -16.05 -13.11
N PHE A 346 0.81 -15.87 -13.15
CA PHE A 346 1.81 -16.86 -13.55
C PHE A 346 2.59 -17.36 -12.33
N VAL A 347 3.13 -18.58 -12.39
CA VAL A 347 3.85 -19.21 -11.26
C VAL A 347 5.21 -19.80 -11.62
N VAL A 348 5.71 -19.58 -12.84
CA VAL A 348 6.98 -20.16 -13.33
C VAL A 348 8.16 -19.88 -12.39
N HIS A 349 8.26 -18.67 -11.84
CA HIS A 349 9.31 -18.26 -10.89
C HIS A 349 8.79 -18.11 -9.45
N SER A 350 7.60 -18.65 -9.18
CA SER A 350 6.96 -18.62 -7.86
C SER A 350 6.85 -20.04 -7.29
N TRP A 351 6.92 -20.20 -5.96
CA TRP A 351 6.80 -21.48 -5.26
C TRP A 351 5.35 -22.02 -5.24
N TYR A 352 4.75 -22.16 -6.42
CA TYR A 352 3.46 -22.81 -6.64
C TYR A 352 3.54 -23.76 -7.83
N LYS A 353 2.55 -24.64 -7.95
CA LYS A 353 2.42 -25.59 -9.04
C LYS A 353 1.14 -25.34 -9.84
N TYR A 354 1.26 -25.22 -11.16
CA TYR A 354 0.17 -25.26 -12.11
C TYR A 354 0.25 -26.52 -12.99
N PRO A 355 -0.87 -26.97 -13.61
CA PRO A 355 -0.83 -28.02 -14.62
C PRO A 355 0.09 -27.68 -15.80
N ASP A 356 0.10 -26.41 -16.22
CA ASP A 356 1.00 -25.86 -17.23
C ASP A 356 1.54 -24.51 -16.71
N GLU A 357 2.76 -24.53 -16.16
CA GLU A 357 3.37 -23.35 -15.53
C GLU A 357 3.79 -22.27 -16.54
N THR A 358 3.73 -22.56 -17.85
CA THR A 358 4.02 -21.58 -18.90
C THR A 358 2.83 -20.66 -19.20
N LYS A 359 1.64 -20.99 -18.66
CA LYS A 359 0.41 -20.23 -18.87
C LYS A 359 -0.03 -19.50 -17.60
N GLY A 360 -0.57 -18.31 -17.82
CA GLY A 360 -1.24 -17.55 -16.77
C GLY A 360 -2.67 -18.05 -16.62
N LEU A 361 -3.18 -18.04 -15.39
CA LEU A 361 -4.58 -18.35 -15.10
C LEU A 361 -5.29 -17.08 -14.68
N HIS A 362 -6.49 -16.86 -15.18
CA HIS A 362 -7.37 -15.84 -14.62
C HIS A 362 -7.80 -16.25 -13.20
N PRO A 363 -7.93 -15.34 -12.22
CA PRO A 363 -8.19 -15.71 -10.82
C PRO A 363 -9.45 -16.54 -10.57
N TRP A 364 -10.49 -16.47 -11.40
CA TRP A 364 -11.59 -17.43 -11.27
C TRP A 364 -11.13 -18.89 -11.42
N ASP A 365 -10.16 -19.14 -12.28
CA ASP A 365 -9.57 -20.46 -12.53
C ASP A 365 -8.19 -20.61 -11.86
N GLY A 366 -7.82 -19.64 -11.00
CA GLY A 366 -6.56 -19.63 -10.27
C GLY A 366 -6.43 -20.80 -9.30
N ILE A 367 -5.19 -21.26 -9.15
CA ILE A 367 -4.82 -22.42 -8.32
C ILE A 367 -3.81 -21.94 -7.27
N THR A 368 -3.93 -22.44 -6.04
CA THR A 368 -2.97 -22.12 -4.98
C THR A 368 -2.47 -23.43 -4.36
N GLU A 369 -1.55 -24.08 -5.06
CA GLU A 369 -0.87 -25.29 -4.63
C GLU A 369 0.61 -24.96 -4.34
N PRO A 370 1.04 -24.84 -3.07
CA PRO A 370 2.40 -24.44 -2.73
C PRO A 370 3.42 -25.51 -3.14
N ASN A 371 4.56 -25.07 -3.66
CA ASN A 371 5.64 -25.95 -4.13
C ASN A 371 7.02 -25.29 -3.89
N TYR A 372 7.56 -25.50 -2.69
CA TYR A 372 8.86 -24.94 -2.30
C TYR A 372 10.03 -25.76 -2.83
N VAL A 373 10.69 -25.24 -3.86
CA VAL A 373 11.88 -25.80 -4.49
C VAL A 373 12.87 -24.68 -4.78
N LEU A 374 14.15 -24.90 -4.46
CA LEU A 374 15.22 -23.98 -4.85
C LEU A 374 15.68 -24.30 -6.27
N GLY A 375 16.04 -23.27 -7.02
CA GLY A 375 16.68 -23.44 -8.32
C GLY A 375 18.06 -24.11 -8.21
N PRO A 376 18.53 -24.78 -9.27
CA PRO A 376 19.78 -25.55 -9.26
C PRO A 376 21.02 -24.70 -8.99
N ASN A 377 20.97 -23.39 -9.24
CA ASN A 377 22.11 -22.47 -9.02
C ASN A 377 22.00 -21.68 -7.71
N ALA A 378 21.02 -21.99 -6.85
CA ALA A 378 20.88 -21.30 -5.57
C ALA A 378 22.08 -21.64 -4.68
N LYS A 379 22.62 -20.65 -3.97
CA LYS A 379 23.74 -20.85 -3.05
C LYS A 379 23.22 -21.03 -1.63
N GLY A 380 23.71 -22.06 -0.95
CA GLY A 380 23.29 -22.42 0.40
C GLY A 380 22.41 -23.66 0.42
N THR A 381 21.47 -23.73 1.36
CA THR A 381 20.55 -24.86 1.55
C THR A 381 19.10 -24.40 1.58
N LYS A 382 18.14 -25.34 1.58
CA LYS A 382 16.69 -25.05 1.73
C LYS A 382 16.34 -24.28 3.01
N THR A 383 17.20 -24.30 4.01
CA THR A 383 16.99 -23.65 5.32
C THR A 383 18.04 -22.58 5.64
N ASP A 384 19.02 -22.38 4.75
CA ASP A 384 20.07 -21.36 4.88
C ASP A 384 20.43 -20.84 3.49
N ILE A 385 19.58 -19.96 2.96
CA ILE A 385 19.73 -19.41 1.61
C ILE A 385 20.75 -18.26 1.66
N LYS A 386 21.85 -18.41 0.93
CA LYS A 386 22.85 -17.34 0.75
C LYS A 386 22.52 -16.47 -0.45
N GLU A 387 22.17 -17.09 -1.57
CA GLU A 387 21.75 -16.41 -2.80
C GLU A 387 20.67 -17.23 -3.50
N LEU A 388 19.61 -16.58 -3.97
CA LEU A 388 18.56 -17.22 -4.76
C LEU A 388 19.00 -17.46 -6.20
N ASP A 389 18.35 -18.40 -6.86
CA ASP A 389 18.47 -18.62 -8.30
C ASP A 389 17.25 -18.05 -9.01
N GLU A 390 17.38 -16.83 -9.52
CA GLU A 390 16.33 -16.15 -10.26
C GLU A 390 16.06 -16.73 -11.66
N GLY A 391 16.82 -17.75 -12.09
CA GLY A 391 16.49 -18.60 -13.23
C GLY A 391 15.55 -19.77 -12.89
N GLY A 392 15.32 -20.02 -11.59
CA GLY A 392 14.34 -20.99 -11.08
C GLY A 392 13.21 -20.30 -10.30
N LYS A 393 12.54 -21.03 -9.40
CA LYS A 393 11.52 -20.45 -8.50
C LYS A 393 12.20 -19.74 -7.33
N TYR A 394 11.80 -18.49 -7.06
CA TYR A 394 12.47 -17.67 -6.06
C TYR A 394 11.52 -16.85 -5.16
N SER A 395 10.19 -16.98 -5.26
CA SER A 395 9.27 -16.14 -4.47
C SER A 395 7.96 -16.84 -4.10
N TRP A 396 7.40 -16.51 -2.93
CA TRP A 396 6.02 -16.86 -2.56
C TRP A 396 4.98 -15.92 -3.18
N ILE A 397 5.40 -14.90 -3.91
CA ILE A 397 4.51 -14.01 -4.65
C ILE A 397 4.25 -14.62 -6.03
N LYS A 398 2.98 -14.71 -6.44
CA LYS A 398 2.59 -15.05 -7.82
C LYS A 398 2.87 -13.87 -8.75
N ALA A 399 2.96 -14.10 -10.06
CA ALA A 399 3.28 -13.05 -11.03
C ALA A 399 2.06 -12.59 -11.85
N PRO A 400 1.25 -11.61 -11.37
CA PRO A 400 0.10 -11.11 -12.11
C PRO A 400 0.53 -10.21 -13.28
N ARG A 401 -0.20 -10.30 -14.38
CA ARG A 401 -0.01 -9.52 -15.61
C ARG A 401 -1.37 -9.03 -16.10
N TRP A 402 -1.41 -7.81 -16.66
CA TRP A 402 -2.60 -7.29 -17.34
C TRP A 402 -2.36 -7.34 -18.86
N ARG A 403 -3.14 -8.16 -19.57
CA ARG A 403 -2.94 -8.47 -21.00
C ARG A 403 -1.48 -8.85 -21.32
N GLY A 404 -0.86 -9.63 -20.43
CA GLY A 404 0.54 -10.05 -20.53
C GLY A 404 1.60 -8.99 -20.16
N HIS A 405 1.20 -7.79 -19.72
CA HIS A 405 2.11 -6.73 -19.29
C HIS A 405 2.33 -6.77 -17.77
N ALA A 406 3.58 -6.60 -17.33
CA ALA A 406 3.87 -6.31 -15.93
C ALA A 406 3.44 -4.86 -15.63
N MET A 407 2.76 -4.65 -14.51
CA MET A 407 2.15 -3.37 -14.15
C MET A 407 2.68 -2.88 -12.80
N GLU A 408 2.83 -1.57 -12.66
CA GLU A 408 2.91 -0.91 -11.37
C GLU A 408 1.50 -0.48 -10.90
N VAL A 409 1.22 -0.70 -9.62
CA VAL A 409 -0.01 -0.25 -8.94
C VAL A 409 0.33 0.60 -7.73
N GLY A 410 -0.64 1.36 -7.22
CA GLY A 410 -0.48 2.19 -6.02
C GLY A 410 -0.79 3.66 -6.26
N PRO A 411 -0.47 4.53 -5.28
CA PRO A 411 -0.79 5.96 -5.38
C PRO A 411 -0.26 6.58 -6.68
N LEU A 412 1.00 6.30 -7.04
CA LEU A 412 1.57 6.82 -8.29
C LEU A 412 0.79 6.38 -9.53
N ALA A 413 0.43 5.10 -9.62
CA ALA A 413 -0.35 4.57 -10.73
C ALA A 413 -1.72 5.26 -10.85
N ARG A 414 -2.46 5.38 -9.73
CA ARG A 414 -3.77 6.06 -9.69
C ARG A 414 -3.68 7.51 -10.12
N TRP A 415 -2.67 8.24 -9.64
CA TRP A 415 -2.46 9.65 -9.95
C TRP A 415 -2.04 9.85 -11.41
N VAL A 416 -1.19 8.97 -11.96
CA VAL A 416 -0.84 8.99 -13.39
C VAL A 416 -2.07 8.70 -14.26
N VAL A 417 -2.90 7.72 -13.91
CA VAL A 417 -4.15 7.41 -14.61
C VAL A 417 -5.12 8.60 -14.54
N GLY A 418 -5.31 9.21 -13.36
CA GLY A 418 -6.15 10.40 -13.20
C GLY A 418 -5.64 11.62 -13.99
N TYR A 419 -4.31 11.81 -14.02
CA TYR A 419 -3.66 12.85 -14.81
C TYR A 419 -3.88 12.65 -16.31
N ALA A 420 -3.67 11.43 -16.82
CA ALA A 420 -3.90 11.06 -18.22
C ALA A 420 -5.37 11.18 -18.64
N GLN A 421 -6.31 10.93 -17.71
CA GLN A 421 -7.74 11.17 -17.91
C GLN A 421 -8.13 12.66 -17.85
N ASN A 422 -7.17 13.56 -17.64
CA ASN A 422 -7.37 15.01 -17.51
C ASN A 422 -8.38 15.38 -16.41
N LYS A 423 -8.39 14.64 -15.30
CA LYS A 423 -9.24 14.94 -14.14
C LYS A 423 -8.58 16.04 -13.31
N ALA A 424 -9.17 17.24 -13.27
CA ALA A 424 -8.64 18.41 -12.56
C ALA A 424 -8.24 18.11 -11.10
N GLU A 425 -9.05 17.29 -10.41
CA GLU A 425 -8.81 16.86 -9.03
C GLU A 425 -7.46 16.14 -8.81
N PHE A 426 -6.90 15.52 -9.84
CA PHE A 426 -5.60 14.85 -9.80
C PHE A 426 -4.52 15.64 -10.57
N LYS A 427 -4.90 16.28 -11.67
CA LYS A 427 -4.00 17.03 -12.52
C LYS A 427 -3.48 18.29 -11.84
N ASP A 428 -4.37 19.11 -11.27
CA ASP A 428 -4.01 20.41 -10.72
C ASP A 428 -3.08 20.30 -9.50
N PRO A 429 -3.30 19.38 -8.54
CA PRO A 429 -2.36 19.22 -7.43
C PRO A 429 -0.98 18.70 -7.87
N VAL A 430 -0.91 17.84 -8.89
CA VAL A 430 0.38 17.38 -9.46
C VAL A 430 1.10 18.52 -10.15
N ASP A 431 0.41 19.25 -11.04
CA ASP A 431 1.00 20.37 -11.76
C ASP A 431 1.47 21.47 -10.78
N LYS A 432 0.72 21.71 -9.70
CA LYS A 432 1.15 22.61 -8.62
C LYS A 432 2.38 22.09 -7.88
N PHE A 433 2.37 20.84 -7.42
CA PHE A 433 3.49 20.27 -6.66
C PHE A 433 4.79 20.28 -7.46
N LEU A 434 4.73 19.90 -8.74
CA LEU A 434 5.88 19.92 -9.64
C LEU A 434 6.37 21.35 -9.90
N LYS A 435 5.45 22.30 -10.12
CA LYS A 435 5.79 23.71 -10.33
C LYS A 435 6.46 24.34 -9.11
N ASP A 436 5.93 24.09 -7.91
CA ASP A 436 6.48 24.63 -6.66
C ASP A 436 7.90 24.12 -6.41
N LEU A 437 8.22 22.90 -6.87
CA LEU A 437 9.55 22.31 -6.78
C LEU A 437 10.44 22.52 -8.00
N ASP A 438 9.97 23.23 -9.04
CA ASP A 438 10.69 23.40 -10.31
C ASP A 438 11.12 22.06 -10.93
N LEU A 439 10.18 21.11 -11.00
CA LEU A 439 10.39 19.77 -11.53
C LEU A 439 9.55 19.53 -12.80
N PRO A 440 10.07 18.80 -13.79
CA PRO A 440 9.30 18.42 -14.97
C PRO A 440 8.30 17.29 -14.64
N LEU A 441 7.30 17.09 -15.49
CA LEU A 441 6.34 15.96 -15.36
C LEU A 441 7.04 14.60 -15.27
N THR A 442 8.17 14.43 -15.94
CA THR A 442 8.96 13.18 -15.89
C THR A 442 9.47 12.84 -14.49
N ALA A 443 9.59 13.81 -13.58
CA ALA A 443 9.98 13.57 -12.20
C ALA A 443 8.93 12.77 -11.41
N LEU A 444 7.68 12.76 -11.87
CA LEU A 444 6.62 11.92 -11.31
C LEU A 444 6.97 10.43 -11.41
N PHE A 445 7.69 10.03 -12.47
CA PHE A 445 8.10 8.65 -12.67
C PHE A 445 9.40 8.33 -11.92
N SER A 446 9.35 8.41 -10.59
CA SER A 446 10.50 8.17 -9.72
C SER A 446 10.07 7.69 -8.34
N THR A 447 11.06 7.30 -7.53
CA THR A 447 10.89 7.03 -6.10
C THR A 447 10.27 8.26 -5.39
N LEU A 448 10.76 9.47 -5.69
CA LEU A 448 10.25 10.70 -5.11
C LEU A 448 8.81 10.98 -5.55
N GLY A 449 8.50 10.76 -6.83
CA GLY A 449 7.15 10.91 -7.37
C GLY A 449 6.14 9.96 -6.71
N ARG A 450 6.56 8.74 -6.37
CA ARG A 450 5.72 7.79 -5.62
C ARG A 450 5.43 8.26 -4.20
N THR A 451 6.42 8.85 -3.53
CA THR A 451 6.25 9.46 -2.21
C THR A 451 5.34 10.69 -2.27
N ALA A 452 5.51 11.56 -3.28
CA ALA A 452 4.64 12.72 -3.52
C ALA A 452 3.19 12.32 -3.79
N ALA A 453 2.95 11.35 -4.68
CA ALA A 453 1.61 10.87 -5.00
C ALA A 453 0.86 10.36 -3.76
N ARG A 454 1.57 9.72 -2.82
CA ARG A 454 0.97 9.24 -1.57
C ARG A 454 0.53 10.38 -0.65
N ALA A 455 1.33 11.43 -0.51
CA ALA A 455 0.97 12.60 0.28
C ALA A 455 -0.21 13.36 -0.33
N LEU A 456 -0.19 13.55 -1.65
CA LEU A 456 -1.30 14.15 -2.39
C LEU A 456 -2.59 13.33 -2.22
N GLU A 457 -2.50 12.00 -2.27
CA GLU A 457 -3.65 11.12 -2.06
C GLU A 457 -4.18 11.19 -0.63
N SER A 458 -3.33 11.38 0.38
CA SER A 458 -3.77 11.55 1.77
C SER A 458 -4.61 12.81 1.96
N VAL A 459 -4.21 13.93 1.33
CA VAL A 459 -5.00 15.16 1.31
C VAL A 459 -6.32 14.97 0.57
N TRP A 460 -6.28 14.34 -0.60
CA TRP A 460 -7.47 14.00 -1.38
C TRP A 460 -8.45 13.15 -0.57
N ALA A 461 -7.97 12.09 0.08
CA ALA A 461 -8.80 11.17 0.85
C ALA A 461 -9.44 11.87 2.06
N GLY A 462 -8.72 12.78 2.72
CA GLY A 462 -9.27 13.63 3.78
C GLY A 462 -10.48 14.45 3.31
N ARG A 463 -10.36 15.12 2.16
CA ARG A 463 -11.45 15.91 1.57
C ARG A 463 -12.63 15.04 1.15
N GLN A 464 -12.37 13.86 0.60
CA GLN A 464 -13.43 12.90 0.27
C GLN A 464 -14.14 12.35 1.52
N MET A 465 -13.45 12.18 2.65
CA MET A 465 -14.12 11.80 3.89
C MET A 465 -15.12 12.87 4.34
N ARG A 466 -14.75 14.16 4.27
CA ARG A 466 -15.69 15.24 4.56
C ARG A 466 -16.91 15.16 3.64
N TYR A 467 -16.69 14.96 2.34
CA TYR A 467 -17.77 14.80 1.37
C TYR A 467 -18.74 13.65 1.74
N PHE A 468 -18.23 12.43 1.99
CA PHE A 468 -19.09 11.29 2.32
C PHE A 468 -19.73 11.40 3.70
N GLN A 469 -19.10 12.09 4.64
CA GLN A 469 -19.71 12.41 5.94
C GLN A 469 -20.90 13.35 5.74
N ASP A 470 -20.73 14.42 4.98
CA ASP A 470 -21.81 15.38 4.73
C ASP A 470 -22.97 14.73 3.95
N LYS A 471 -22.65 13.86 3.00
CA LYS A 471 -23.62 13.02 2.27
C LYS A 471 -24.40 12.09 3.21
N LEU A 472 -23.71 11.39 4.12
CA LEU A 472 -24.34 10.54 5.12
C LEU A 472 -25.31 11.35 6.00
N ILE A 473 -24.89 12.53 6.48
CA ILE A 473 -25.75 13.43 7.25
C ILE A 473 -26.96 13.91 6.44
N ALA A 474 -26.79 14.20 5.16
CA ALA A 474 -27.88 14.63 4.29
C ALA A 474 -28.94 13.53 4.11
N ASN A 475 -28.53 12.28 3.86
CA ASN A 475 -29.45 11.13 3.76
C ASN A 475 -30.24 10.93 5.05
N ILE A 476 -29.56 10.98 6.20
CA ILE A 476 -30.18 10.85 7.52
C ILE A 476 -31.21 11.95 7.75
N LYS A 477 -30.89 13.21 7.40
CA LYS A 477 -31.84 14.34 7.48
C LYS A 477 -33.03 14.18 6.56
N ALA A 478 -32.86 13.51 5.41
CA ALA A 478 -33.93 13.18 4.49
C ALA A 478 -34.79 12.00 4.96
N GLY A 479 -34.47 11.38 6.09
CA GLY A 479 -35.23 10.30 6.71
C GLY A 479 -34.75 8.89 6.36
N ASP A 480 -33.65 8.74 5.60
CA ASP A 480 -33.05 7.43 5.32
C ASP A 480 -31.96 7.10 6.35
N SER A 481 -32.24 6.11 7.20
CA SER A 481 -31.32 5.55 8.19
C SER A 481 -30.93 4.09 7.89
N SER A 482 -31.24 3.58 6.70
CA SER A 482 -31.02 2.17 6.33
C SER A 482 -29.53 1.86 6.15
N THR A 483 -29.05 0.76 6.76
CA THR A 483 -27.61 0.39 6.74
C THR A 483 -27.32 -1.02 6.26
N ALA A 484 -28.34 -1.86 6.09
CA ALA A 484 -28.18 -3.22 5.59
C ALA A 484 -29.39 -3.68 4.77
N ASN A 485 -29.12 -4.38 3.67
CA ASN A 485 -30.10 -5.18 2.95
C ASN A 485 -29.94 -6.66 3.37
N VAL A 486 -31.03 -7.26 3.86
CA VAL A 486 -31.04 -8.63 4.38
C VAL A 486 -31.89 -9.59 3.54
N ASP A 487 -32.40 -9.18 2.38
CA ASP A 487 -33.27 -9.99 1.52
C ASP A 487 -32.59 -11.31 1.10
N LYS A 488 -31.28 -11.25 0.88
CA LYS A 488 -30.44 -12.41 0.53
C LYS A 488 -29.47 -12.82 1.64
N TRP A 489 -29.79 -12.55 2.90
CA TRP A 489 -28.93 -12.96 4.01
C TRP A 489 -28.94 -14.49 4.24
N LYS A 490 -30.07 -15.13 3.97
CA LYS A 490 -30.30 -16.55 4.18
C LYS A 490 -29.80 -17.39 2.99
N PRO A 491 -28.95 -18.42 3.18
CA PRO A 491 -28.38 -19.19 2.08
C PRO A 491 -29.40 -19.85 1.15
N GLU A 492 -30.62 -20.12 1.63
CA GLU A 492 -31.70 -20.72 0.86
C GLU A 492 -32.19 -19.83 -0.30
N SER A 493 -31.91 -18.52 -0.27
CA SER A 493 -32.25 -17.59 -1.35
C SER A 493 -31.14 -17.43 -2.40
N TRP A 494 -30.01 -18.12 -2.23
CA TRP A 494 -28.88 -18.01 -3.15
C TRP A 494 -29.04 -18.93 -4.35
N PRO A 495 -28.51 -18.55 -5.53
CA PRO A 495 -28.39 -19.47 -6.65
C PRO A 495 -27.49 -20.67 -6.27
N LYS A 496 -27.72 -21.83 -6.89
CA LYS A 496 -26.90 -23.04 -6.66
C LYS A 496 -25.43 -22.81 -7.01
N GLU A 497 -25.18 -22.04 -8.07
CA GLU A 497 -23.83 -21.65 -8.49
C GLU A 497 -23.82 -20.16 -8.85
N ALA A 498 -22.79 -19.46 -8.39
CA ALA A 498 -22.54 -18.05 -8.71
C ALA A 498 -21.05 -17.77 -8.74
N LYS A 499 -20.65 -16.79 -9.56
CA LYS A 499 -19.30 -16.23 -9.54
C LYS A 499 -19.41 -14.73 -9.36
N GLY A 500 -18.47 -14.15 -8.62
CA GLY A 500 -18.40 -12.71 -8.45
C GLY A 500 -16.97 -12.21 -8.34
N VAL A 501 -16.85 -10.90 -8.49
CA VAL A 501 -15.62 -10.14 -8.29
C VAL A 501 -15.90 -8.91 -7.43
N GLY A 502 -15.07 -8.72 -6.42
CA GLY A 502 -15.01 -7.49 -5.65
C GLY A 502 -13.67 -6.84 -5.90
N PHE A 503 -13.65 -5.53 -6.10
CA PHE A 503 -12.41 -4.78 -6.28
C PHE A 503 -12.46 -3.48 -5.47
N THR A 504 -11.28 -3.00 -5.09
CA THR A 504 -11.01 -1.75 -4.38
C THR A 504 -9.66 -1.18 -4.83
N GLU A 505 -9.37 0.03 -4.37
CA GLU A 505 -8.05 0.62 -4.38
C GLU A 505 -7.57 0.69 -2.93
N ALA A 506 -6.85 -0.34 -2.50
CA ALA A 506 -6.18 -0.36 -1.20
C ALA A 506 -5.08 0.71 -1.14
N PRO A 507 -4.54 1.07 0.04
CA PRO A 507 -3.45 2.04 0.15
C PRO A 507 -2.30 1.80 -0.84
N ARG A 508 -1.91 0.52 -1.03
CA ARG A 508 -0.84 0.08 -1.93
C ARG A 508 -1.24 -0.05 -3.41
N GLY A 509 -2.53 0.02 -3.77
CA GLY A 509 -2.99 -0.05 -5.16
C GLY A 509 -4.18 -0.97 -5.41
N ALA A 510 -4.24 -1.47 -6.64
CA ALA A 510 -5.31 -2.27 -7.19
C ALA A 510 -5.46 -3.63 -6.49
N LEU A 511 -6.58 -3.83 -5.80
CA LEU A 511 -6.93 -5.05 -5.06
C LEU A 511 -8.22 -5.65 -5.61
N ALA A 512 -8.22 -6.96 -5.88
CA ALA A 512 -9.44 -7.66 -6.23
C ALA A 512 -9.50 -9.10 -5.69
N HIS A 513 -10.71 -9.51 -5.34
CA HIS A 513 -11.05 -10.86 -4.91
C HIS A 513 -12.04 -11.48 -5.89
N TRP A 514 -11.76 -12.69 -6.34
CA TRP A 514 -12.64 -13.48 -7.20
C TRP A 514 -13.17 -14.67 -6.42
N ILE A 515 -14.49 -14.78 -6.37
CA ILE A 515 -15.19 -15.84 -5.64
C ILE A 515 -16.02 -16.69 -6.59
N LYS A 516 -16.02 -18.01 -6.37
CA LYS A 516 -17.00 -18.96 -6.90
C LYS A 516 -17.76 -19.55 -5.71
N ILE A 517 -19.08 -19.47 -5.74
CA ILE A 517 -19.99 -20.03 -4.73
C ILE A 517 -20.71 -21.20 -5.38
N LYS A 518 -20.73 -22.35 -4.70
CA LYS A 518 -21.45 -23.55 -5.12
C LYS A 518 -22.10 -24.21 -3.91
N ASP A 519 -23.37 -24.57 -4.06
CA ASP A 519 -24.16 -25.25 -3.04
C ASP A 519 -24.02 -24.58 -1.65
N THR A 520 -24.18 -23.25 -1.62
CA THR A 520 -24.07 -22.38 -0.43
C THR A 520 -22.69 -22.23 0.21
N LYS A 521 -21.65 -22.80 -0.40
CA LYS A 521 -20.26 -22.74 0.09
C LYS A 521 -19.32 -22.10 -0.93
N ILE A 522 -18.19 -21.61 -0.45
CA ILE A 522 -17.10 -21.12 -1.30
C ILE A 522 -16.44 -22.32 -1.98
N ASP A 523 -16.54 -22.38 -3.31
CA ASP A 523 -15.87 -23.38 -4.15
C ASP A 523 -14.44 -22.95 -4.48
N ASN A 524 -14.27 -21.68 -4.88
CA ASN A 524 -12.96 -21.07 -5.10
C ASN A 524 -12.93 -19.62 -4.57
N TYR A 525 -11.77 -19.22 -4.07
CA TYR A 525 -11.49 -17.85 -3.66
C TYR A 525 -10.05 -17.52 -4.05
N GLN A 526 -9.84 -16.49 -4.86
CA GLN A 526 -8.51 -16.02 -5.27
C GLN A 526 -8.39 -14.52 -5.03
N CYS A 527 -7.21 -14.10 -4.61
CA CYS A 527 -6.88 -12.72 -4.27
C CYS A 527 -5.68 -12.28 -5.09
N VAL A 528 -5.87 -11.26 -5.94
CA VAL A 528 -4.74 -10.54 -6.55
C VAL A 528 -4.60 -9.20 -5.84
N VAL A 529 -3.52 -9.08 -5.07
CA VAL A 529 -3.30 -8.02 -4.08
C VAL A 529 -2.27 -7.02 -4.61
N PRO A 530 -2.24 -5.74 -4.18
CA PRO A 530 -1.37 -4.75 -4.83
C PRO A 530 0.12 -5.09 -4.76
N THR A 531 0.61 -5.56 -3.61
CA THR A 531 2.02 -5.97 -3.48
C THR A 531 2.32 -7.24 -4.28
N THR A 532 1.32 -8.05 -4.64
CA THR A 532 1.49 -9.15 -5.61
C THR A 532 1.84 -8.62 -6.99
N TRP A 533 1.24 -7.51 -7.43
CA TRP A 533 1.61 -6.82 -8.66
C TRP A 533 3.02 -6.25 -8.58
N ASN A 534 3.29 -5.46 -7.54
CA ASN A 534 4.53 -4.69 -7.49
C ASN A 534 5.76 -5.56 -7.17
N GLY A 535 5.65 -6.51 -6.23
CA GLY A 535 6.68 -7.48 -5.86
C GLY A 535 6.65 -8.75 -6.70
N SER A 536 5.95 -8.73 -7.84
CA SER A 536 5.84 -9.87 -8.75
C SER A 536 7.23 -10.38 -9.17
N PRO A 537 7.47 -11.70 -9.11
CA PRO A 537 8.62 -12.29 -9.78
C PRO A 537 8.43 -12.28 -11.31
N ARG A 538 9.44 -12.80 -12.01
CA ARG A 538 9.47 -12.87 -13.48
C ARG A 538 8.39 -13.80 -14.04
N ASP A 539 7.84 -13.45 -15.19
CA ASP A 539 6.93 -14.31 -15.95
C ASP A 539 7.69 -15.24 -16.93
N PRO A 540 7.02 -16.14 -17.69
CA PRO A 540 7.69 -17.04 -18.63
C PRO A 540 8.44 -16.33 -19.77
N LYS A 541 8.14 -15.05 -20.04
CA LYS A 541 8.83 -14.24 -21.05
C LYS A 541 10.04 -13.51 -20.46
N GLY A 542 10.27 -13.58 -19.16
CA GLY A 542 11.32 -12.87 -18.46
C GLY A 542 11.00 -11.40 -18.16
N ASN A 543 9.73 -10.97 -18.22
CA ASN A 543 9.37 -9.62 -17.78
C ASN A 543 9.52 -9.51 -16.26
N ILE A 544 10.28 -8.51 -15.81
CA ILE A 544 10.46 -8.18 -14.39
C ILE A 544 9.28 -7.36 -13.84
N GLY A 545 9.02 -7.50 -12.53
CA GLY A 545 7.99 -6.75 -11.80
C GLY A 545 8.40 -5.30 -11.44
N ALA A 546 7.51 -4.56 -10.79
CA ALA A 546 7.74 -3.14 -10.49
C ALA A 546 8.91 -2.91 -9.52
N PHE A 547 9.04 -3.73 -8.47
CA PHE A 547 10.15 -3.61 -7.51
C PHE A 547 11.51 -3.82 -8.17
N GLU A 548 11.64 -4.91 -8.94
CA GLU A 548 12.86 -5.22 -9.68
C GLU A 548 13.18 -4.09 -10.68
N ALA A 549 12.19 -3.67 -11.48
CA ALA A 549 12.34 -2.62 -12.48
C ALA A 549 12.75 -1.27 -11.88
N SER A 550 12.23 -0.91 -10.71
CA SER A 550 12.56 0.37 -10.06
C SER A 550 13.96 0.37 -9.44
N LEU A 551 14.53 -0.78 -9.08
CA LEU A 551 15.91 -0.83 -8.57
C LEU A 551 16.96 -0.70 -9.68
N MET A 552 16.62 -1.07 -10.91
CA MET A 552 17.54 -1.05 -12.05
C MET A 552 18.20 0.32 -12.26
N ASN A 553 19.51 0.30 -12.54
CA ASN A 553 20.35 1.47 -12.81
C ASN A 553 20.45 2.47 -11.65
N THR A 554 20.09 2.08 -10.43
CA THR A 554 20.26 2.94 -9.26
C THR A 554 21.72 2.89 -8.81
N PRO A 555 22.43 4.04 -8.72
CA PRO A 555 23.77 4.08 -8.14
C PRO A 555 23.69 3.95 -6.62
N MET A 556 24.63 3.20 -6.03
CA MET A 556 24.74 3.05 -4.58
C MET A 556 25.99 3.78 -4.09
N VAL A 557 25.81 4.69 -3.12
CA VAL A 557 26.94 5.39 -2.48
C VAL A 557 27.87 4.39 -1.77
N ASN A 558 27.28 3.40 -1.11
CA ASN A 558 28.00 2.31 -0.48
C ASN A 558 27.16 1.02 -0.56
N PRO A 559 27.55 0.02 -1.36
CA PRO A 559 26.80 -1.23 -1.48
C PRO A 559 26.59 -2.02 -0.18
N GLU A 560 27.43 -1.82 0.84
CA GLU A 560 27.27 -2.45 2.16
C GLU A 560 26.20 -1.75 3.03
N GLN A 561 25.75 -0.57 2.61
CA GLN A 561 24.70 0.21 3.28
C GLN A 561 23.56 0.42 2.28
N PRO A 562 22.59 -0.50 2.19
CA PRO A 562 21.57 -0.53 1.12
C PRO A 562 20.48 0.55 1.24
N LEU A 563 20.82 1.77 1.65
CA LEU A 563 19.89 2.87 1.87
C LEU A 563 19.09 3.20 0.60
N GLU A 564 19.74 3.19 -0.56
CA GLU A 564 19.11 3.45 -1.86
C GLU A 564 18.10 2.36 -2.25
N ILE A 565 18.42 1.10 -1.96
CA ILE A 565 17.51 -0.03 -2.16
C ILE A 565 16.27 0.14 -1.28
N LEU A 566 16.48 0.42 0.02
CA LEU A 566 15.41 0.64 0.98
C LEU A 566 14.53 1.82 0.58
N ARG A 567 15.13 2.94 0.19
CA ARG A 567 14.42 4.15 -0.25
C ARG A 567 13.49 3.84 -1.43
N THR A 568 13.96 3.12 -2.44
CA THR A 568 13.13 2.77 -3.58
C THR A 568 12.04 1.76 -3.20
N ILE A 569 12.37 0.69 -2.48
CA ILE A 569 11.39 -0.34 -2.08
C ILE A 569 10.33 0.23 -1.14
N HIS A 570 10.71 0.98 -0.11
CA HIS A 570 9.78 1.59 0.83
C HIS A 570 8.86 2.60 0.14
N SER A 571 9.26 3.25 -0.96
CA SER A 571 8.34 4.15 -1.68
C SER A 571 7.10 3.45 -2.21
N PHE A 572 7.14 2.14 -2.43
CA PHE A 572 5.99 1.32 -2.81
C PHE A 572 5.12 0.87 -1.64
N ASP A 573 5.57 1.09 -0.41
CA ASP A 573 4.89 0.68 0.81
C ASP A 573 4.56 -0.84 0.85
N PRO A 574 5.55 -1.74 0.77
CA PRO A 574 5.30 -3.18 0.65
C PRO A 574 4.52 -3.76 1.85
N CYS A 575 3.42 -4.50 1.60
CA CYS A 575 2.75 -5.41 2.56
C CYS A 575 2.81 -6.86 2.03
N LEU A 576 3.58 -7.71 2.71
CA LEU A 576 3.79 -9.14 2.38
C LEU A 576 3.22 -10.10 3.45
N ALA A 577 2.59 -9.55 4.47
CA ALA A 577 1.86 -10.04 5.63
C ALA A 577 1.97 -11.49 6.13
N CYS A 578 2.10 -11.75 7.44
CA CYS A 578 2.89 -11.07 8.49
C CYS A 578 3.28 -12.12 9.55
N SER A 579 4.53 -12.12 10.01
CA SER A 579 4.90 -12.40 11.41
C SER A 579 5.94 -11.35 11.80
N THR A 580 6.03 -10.99 13.08
CA THR A 580 6.95 -9.95 13.55
C THR A 580 8.40 -10.40 13.41
N HIS A 581 9.27 -9.58 12.83
CA HIS A 581 10.71 -9.80 12.88
C HIS A 581 11.19 -9.74 14.32
N VAL A 582 11.55 -10.88 14.90
CA VAL A 582 12.30 -10.93 16.15
C VAL A 582 13.76 -11.16 15.77
N MET A 583 14.61 -10.15 15.97
CA MET A 583 16.05 -10.24 15.75
C MET A 583 16.77 -10.28 17.09
N SER A 584 17.68 -11.23 17.28
CA SER A 584 18.60 -11.15 18.43
C SER A 584 19.69 -10.10 18.15
N PRO A 585 20.31 -9.52 19.18
CA PRO A 585 21.42 -8.58 19.02
C PRO A 585 22.64 -9.12 18.25
N ASP A 586 22.74 -10.45 18.10
CA ASP A 586 23.89 -11.20 17.60
C ASP A 586 23.54 -12.26 16.53
N GLY A 587 22.31 -12.25 16.00
CA GLY A 587 21.85 -13.20 14.98
C GLY A 587 21.54 -14.62 15.47
N GLN A 588 21.46 -14.83 16.79
CA GLN A 588 20.97 -16.07 17.40
C GLN A 588 19.48 -16.31 17.11
N GLU A 589 19.14 -17.58 16.97
CA GLU A 589 17.76 -18.07 16.85
C GLU A 589 16.99 -17.79 18.15
N LEU A 590 15.93 -16.99 18.06
CA LEU A 590 15.15 -16.57 19.23
C LEU A 590 13.99 -17.53 19.56
N ALA A 591 13.40 -18.18 18.56
CA ALA A 591 12.34 -19.17 18.73
C ALA A 591 12.12 -20.00 17.45
N GLU A 592 11.90 -21.31 17.61
CA GLU A 592 11.41 -22.21 16.56
C GLU A 592 9.90 -22.43 16.74
N VAL A 593 9.09 -22.12 15.73
CA VAL A 593 7.63 -22.38 15.77
C VAL A 593 7.27 -23.45 14.75
N LYS A 594 6.92 -24.65 15.22
CA LYS A 594 6.37 -25.73 14.39
C LYS A 594 4.86 -25.61 14.28
N VAL A 595 4.39 -25.24 13.09
CA VAL A 595 2.96 -25.32 12.73
C VAL A 595 2.67 -26.77 12.34
N ARG A 596 1.72 -27.40 13.04
CA ARG A 596 1.27 -28.79 12.78
C ARG A 596 0.16 -28.83 11.75
#